data_AF-G9NGB6-F1
#
_entry.id   AF-G9NGB6-F1
#
_cell.length_a   1.000
_cell.length_b   1.000
_cell.length_c   1.000
_cell.angle_alpha   90.00
_cell.angle_beta   90.00
_cell.angle_gamma   90.00
#
_symmetry.space_group_name_H-M   'P 1'
#
loop_
_entity.id
_entity.type
_entity.pdbx_description
1 polymer ?
#
loop_
_entity_poly.entity_id
_entity_poly.type
_entity_poly.pdbx_seq_one_letter_code
_entity_poly.pdbx_strand_id
1 'polypeptide(L)'
;MLNLLLFRGRRPATLVGIAFILSTFLLIVITPPGSETIKQPWTTSRILQSPLNQNQNQNGTTANVSLTADRKIHILLPATKSNVNFCKTLLTMTILGYPSPTIIAWEDKDKAKGLLGGGSHFAKITRTLDYINDPVRRSHPGFDDELVFMLDAYDIWFQLPLNMLLSRYDAIIEEENARVAHRMGRAYNNEGINSKIVFGAGKRCAPNLLNSVSCYPVPESPLPNDIYGGNTDTLIGINGWASFRTRYLNSGYTIGPVGEMRRVLERALEKLKECQNRKDASFDDESGASDFCYHGSDQSIFVEMFGEQEYYREVMRRHHRTGMDDMLDKVVPGRAGSKPPPTDVQQAPIIDRLEPGFTHQKYNKTHLPDKPFEFGIALDYWSLLGHQTSNALTDARYIRHSRLLKPQIGKQGNFECVPKTDRLPLPLDLPGSQQLPWLAGSYPNEWETMPLYTEICIGTVPVMIHHNSVEKYHREEQWNQTWWHGRSRMLLEERRKEGAPQLHEGIPTDKGSVVLWEDLCPKKMEKELFREPEPKKVEALQTESKITDATKPGAVQPEIKVPEPIKPEPIISEVVQPEAIKHEGIKPEDTAPEAKALEVK
;
A
#
# COMPACT_ATOMS: atom_id res chain seq x y z
N MET A 1 62.98 -17.67 64.16
CA MET A 1 63.38 -17.60 62.75
C MET A 1 63.00 -18.89 62.05
N LEU A 2 61.89 -18.94 61.31
CA LEU A 2 61.86 -19.32 59.88
C LEU A 2 60.41 -19.27 59.35
N ASN A 3 60.26 -18.62 58.21
CA ASN A 3 59.01 -18.20 57.58
C ASN A 3 58.31 -19.33 56.81
N LEU A 4 56.97 -19.25 56.78
CA LEU A 4 56.11 -19.79 55.71
C LEU A 4 56.50 -19.19 54.35
N LEU A 5 56.36 -19.94 53.25
CA LEU A 5 55.79 -19.46 51.99
C LEU A 5 55.42 -20.60 51.03
N LEU A 6 54.18 -20.52 50.55
CA LEU A 6 53.52 -21.36 49.57
C LEU A 6 54.10 -21.15 48.15
N PHE A 7 54.30 -22.23 47.38
CA PHE A 7 54.42 -22.14 45.92
C PHE A 7 53.20 -22.77 45.23
N ARG A 8 52.52 -21.92 44.47
CA ARG A 8 51.27 -22.12 43.72
C ARG A 8 51.62 -22.61 42.31
N GLY A 9 51.09 -23.75 41.88
CA GLY A 9 51.29 -24.31 40.55
C GLY A 9 50.73 -23.41 39.44
N ARG A 10 51.57 -23.05 38.46
CA ARG A 10 51.18 -22.35 37.22
C ARG A 10 50.40 -23.30 36.30
N ARG A 11 49.16 -22.96 35.95
CA ARG A 11 48.44 -23.56 34.81
C ARG A 11 48.95 -22.92 33.51
N PRO A 12 49.20 -23.68 32.43
CA PRO A 12 49.76 -23.11 31.20
C PRO A 12 48.65 -22.41 30.40
N ALA A 13 48.73 -21.09 30.30
CA ALA A 13 47.82 -20.25 29.51
C ALA A 13 47.80 -20.59 28.00
N THR A 14 48.75 -21.40 27.53
CA THR A 14 48.90 -21.83 26.14
C THR A 14 47.80 -22.80 25.68
N LEU A 15 47.27 -23.66 26.55
CA LEU A 15 46.22 -24.62 26.15
C LEU A 15 44.86 -23.97 25.89
N VAL A 16 44.52 -22.90 26.62
CA VAL A 16 43.27 -22.15 26.43
C VAL A 16 43.31 -21.34 25.13
N GLY A 17 44.46 -20.77 24.79
CA GLY A 17 44.64 -20.05 23.53
C GLY A 17 44.54 -20.95 22.30
N ILE A 18 45.12 -22.16 22.36
CA ILE A 18 45.06 -23.13 21.27
C ILE A 18 43.64 -23.66 21.08
N ALA A 19 42.89 -23.91 22.16
CA ALA A 19 41.49 -24.33 22.09
C ALA A 19 40.58 -23.24 21.49
N PHE A 20 40.82 -21.96 21.80
CA PHE A 20 40.08 -20.85 21.21
C PHE A 20 40.37 -20.71 19.71
N ILE A 21 41.64 -20.82 19.30
CA ILE A 21 42.03 -20.74 17.89
C ILE A 21 41.44 -21.91 17.09
N LEU A 22 41.52 -23.14 17.61
CA LEU A 22 40.94 -24.32 16.96
C LEU A 22 39.41 -24.25 16.87
N SER A 23 38.72 -23.78 17.91
CA SER A 23 37.26 -23.56 17.90
C SER A 23 36.85 -22.52 16.85
N THR A 24 37.61 -21.42 16.75
CA THR A 24 37.37 -20.36 15.76
C THR A 24 37.65 -20.84 14.34
N PHE A 25 38.70 -21.64 14.14
CA PHE A 25 39.03 -22.22 12.83
C PHE A 25 38.00 -23.27 12.39
N LEU A 26 37.48 -24.08 13.33
CA LEU A 26 36.43 -25.05 13.05
C LEU A 26 35.11 -24.36 12.64
N LEU A 27 34.77 -23.23 13.27
CA LEU A 27 33.61 -22.40 12.90
C LEU A 27 33.73 -21.79 11.50
N ILE A 28 34.95 -21.40 11.08
CA ILE A 28 35.22 -20.84 9.73
C ILE A 28 35.19 -21.94 8.65
N VAL A 29 35.56 -23.17 8.98
CA VAL A 29 35.58 -24.30 8.02
C VAL A 29 34.20 -24.95 7.84
N ILE A 30 33.29 -24.82 8.83
CA ILE A 30 31.91 -25.33 8.74
C ILE A 30 30.98 -24.34 7.99
N THR A 31 31.39 -23.09 7.79
CA THR A 31 30.66 -22.16 6.92
C THR A 31 30.98 -22.43 5.44
N PRO A 32 29.98 -22.66 4.57
CA PRO A 32 30.23 -22.97 3.16
C PRO A 32 30.87 -21.79 2.43
N PRO A 33 31.79 -22.03 1.47
CA PRO A 33 32.40 -20.96 0.70
C PRO A 33 31.47 -20.52 -0.43
N GLY A 34 31.00 -19.29 -0.35
CA GLY A 34 30.24 -18.59 -1.39
C GLY A 34 29.53 -17.41 -0.76
N SER A 35 29.48 -16.21 -1.30
CA SER A 35 29.88 -15.63 -2.58
C SER A 35 30.07 -14.12 -2.30
N GLU A 36 30.53 -13.34 -3.28
CA GLU A 36 30.58 -11.87 -3.23
C GLU A 36 29.35 -11.27 -2.52
N THR A 37 29.52 -10.90 -1.25
CA THR A 37 28.47 -10.35 -0.39
C THR A 37 28.69 -8.85 -0.30
N ILE A 38 28.41 -8.17 -1.41
CA ILE A 38 28.37 -6.70 -1.45
C ILE A 38 26.90 -6.28 -1.47
N LYS A 39 26.45 -5.67 -0.37
CA LYS A 39 25.31 -4.72 -0.27
C LYS A 39 23.91 -5.20 -0.68
N GLN A 40 23.54 -6.46 -0.54
CA GLN A 40 22.12 -6.83 -0.57
C GLN A 40 21.58 -6.76 0.88
N PRO A 41 20.61 -5.87 1.19
CA PRO A 41 19.79 -6.02 2.39
C PRO A 41 19.22 -7.44 2.42
N TRP A 42 18.86 -7.95 3.60
CA TRP A 42 18.09 -9.19 3.70
C TRP A 42 16.80 -9.06 2.89
N THR A 43 16.82 -9.50 1.64
CA THR A 43 15.69 -9.56 0.73
C THR A 43 15.01 -10.91 0.94
N THR A 44 13.85 -10.89 1.58
CA THR A 44 12.98 -12.06 1.66
C THR A 44 12.28 -12.25 0.32
N SER A 45 12.95 -12.89 -0.65
CA SER A 45 12.34 -13.23 -1.95
C SER A 45 11.28 -14.36 -1.87
N ARG A 46 10.67 -14.62 -0.70
CA ARG A 46 9.76 -15.76 -0.51
C ARG A 46 8.43 -15.63 -1.25
N ILE A 47 8.05 -14.43 -1.67
CA ILE A 47 6.84 -14.23 -2.49
C ILE A 47 6.97 -14.90 -3.88
N LEU A 48 8.19 -15.10 -4.38
CA LEU A 48 8.45 -15.87 -5.61
C LEU A 48 8.61 -17.38 -5.38
N GLN A 49 8.66 -17.83 -4.12
CA GLN A 49 8.76 -19.24 -3.74
C GLN A 49 7.78 -19.51 -2.60
N SER A 50 6.50 -19.72 -2.96
CA SER A 50 5.49 -20.14 -1.99
C SER A 50 5.95 -21.41 -1.24
N PRO A 51 5.67 -21.55 0.07
CA PRO A 51 5.91 -22.78 0.84
C PRO A 51 5.08 -23.99 0.36
N LEU A 52 4.21 -23.82 -0.64
CA LEU A 52 3.30 -24.85 -1.16
C LEU A 52 4.00 -26.06 -1.81
N ASN A 53 5.32 -26.03 -2.02
CA ASN A 53 6.05 -27.14 -2.66
C ASN A 53 6.64 -28.20 -1.71
N GLN A 54 6.48 -28.10 -0.39
CA GLN A 54 6.97 -29.18 0.50
C GLN A 54 6.01 -30.37 0.69
N ASN A 55 4.76 -30.30 0.22
CA ASN A 55 3.77 -31.37 0.45
C ASN A 55 3.01 -31.84 -0.81
N GLN A 56 3.60 -31.77 -2.01
CA GLN A 56 2.98 -32.32 -3.23
C GLN A 56 3.31 -33.79 -3.53
N ASN A 57 3.86 -34.53 -2.57
CA ASN A 57 3.96 -35.99 -2.64
C ASN A 57 3.05 -36.65 -1.61
N GLN A 58 1.73 -36.58 -1.82
CA GLN A 58 0.79 -37.64 -1.44
C GLN A 58 -0.62 -37.34 -1.97
N ASN A 59 -1.10 -38.27 -2.80
CA ASN A 59 -2.49 -38.58 -3.20
C ASN A 59 -3.58 -37.53 -3.02
N GLY A 60 -4.23 -37.19 -4.14
CA GLY A 60 -5.38 -36.31 -4.21
C GLY A 60 -6.53 -36.74 -3.32
N THR A 61 -6.85 -35.88 -2.36
CA THR A 61 -8.17 -35.68 -1.75
C THR A 61 -8.21 -34.26 -1.19
N THR A 62 -9.01 -33.39 -1.80
CA THR A 62 -9.82 -32.31 -1.18
C THR A 62 -9.42 -31.75 0.21
N ALA A 63 -8.16 -31.39 0.43
CA ALA A 63 -7.69 -30.86 1.74
C ALA A 63 -7.38 -29.35 1.75
N ASN A 64 -7.28 -28.68 0.59
CA ASN A 64 -6.85 -27.28 0.51
C ASN A 64 -7.98 -26.23 0.35
N VAL A 65 -9.25 -26.64 0.42
CA VAL A 65 -10.40 -25.71 0.43
C VAL A 65 -10.86 -25.39 1.86
N SER A 66 -10.46 -26.20 2.84
CA SER A 66 -11.06 -26.17 4.19
C SER A 66 -10.45 -25.16 5.16
N LEU A 67 -9.19 -24.72 4.99
CA LEU A 67 -8.54 -23.81 5.96
C LEU A 67 -8.94 -22.34 5.81
N THR A 68 -9.49 -21.94 4.65
CA THR A 68 -9.93 -20.56 4.36
C THR A 68 -11.44 -20.35 4.51
N ALA A 69 -12.23 -21.42 4.61
CA ALA A 69 -13.69 -21.34 4.60
C ALA A 69 -14.30 -20.81 5.92
N ASP A 70 -13.56 -20.89 7.03
CA ASP A 70 -14.07 -20.55 8.37
C ASP A 70 -13.67 -19.15 8.87
N ARG A 71 -12.79 -18.42 8.16
CA ARG A 71 -12.39 -17.06 8.58
C ARG A 71 -13.43 -16.03 8.16
N LYS A 72 -14.23 -15.57 9.13
CA LYS A 72 -15.18 -14.48 8.93
C LYS A 72 -14.44 -13.16 8.71
N ILE A 73 -14.89 -12.40 7.71
CA ILE A 73 -14.34 -11.11 7.31
C ILE A 73 -15.46 -10.07 7.20
N HIS A 74 -15.25 -8.92 7.81
CA HIS A 74 -16.11 -7.75 7.77
C HIS A 74 -15.53 -6.74 6.77
N ILE A 75 -16.18 -6.55 5.62
CA ILE A 75 -15.73 -5.60 4.60
C ILE A 75 -16.50 -4.29 4.77
N LEU A 76 -15.79 -3.20 5.03
CA LEU A 76 -16.37 -1.90 5.37
C LEU A 76 -16.04 -0.86 4.30
N LEU A 77 -17.08 -0.26 3.73
CA LEU A 77 -17.00 0.74 2.66
C LEU A 77 -17.48 2.11 3.18
N PRO A 78 -16.58 3.06 3.49
CA PRO A 78 -16.96 4.42 3.85
C PRO A 78 -17.54 5.14 2.64
N ALA A 79 -18.85 5.42 2.67
CA ALA A 79 -19.54 6.14 1.61
C ALA A 79 -20.80 6.84 2.13
N THR A 80 -20.94 8.14 1.85
CA THR A 80 -22.13 8.92 2.20
C THR A 80 -23.23 8.88 1.15
N LYS A 81 -22.89 8.50 -0.10
CA LYS A 81 -23.81 8.43 -1.24
C LYS A 81 -23.29 7.46 -2.30
N SER A 82 -24.16 7.01 -3.19
CA SER A 82 -23.73 6.21 -4.34
C SER A 82 -23.34 7.07 -5.55
N ASN A 83 -22.40 6.57 -6.34
CA ASN A 83 -22.08 7.03 -7.70
C ASN A 83 -21.55 5.85 -8.53
N VAL A 84 -21.25 6.10 -9.80
CA VAL A 84 -20.82 5.02 -10.70
C VAL A 84 -19.52 4.35 -10.27
N ASN A 85 -18.60 5.06 -9.61
CA ASN A 85 -17.36 4.45 -9.16
C ASN A 85 -17.57 3.56 -7.93
N PHE A 86 -18.45 3.96 -7.01
CA PHE A 86 -18.91 3.07 -5.94
C PHE A 86 -19.53 1.79 -6.50
N CYS A 87 -20.35 1.92 -7.55
CA CYS A 87 -20.89 0.76 -8.26
C CYS A 87 -19.84 -0.11 -8.94
N LYS A 88 -18.75 0.47 -9.48
CA LYS A 88 -17.62 -0.29 -10.02
C LYS A 88 -16.95 -1.13 -8.91
N THR A 89 -16.72 -0.55 -7.74
CA THR A 89 -16.21 -1.28 -6.55
C THR A 89 -17.13 -2.44 -6.19
N LEU A 90 -18.42 -2.18 -5.95
CA LEU A 90 -19.41 -3.20 -5.59
C LEU A 90 -19.56 -4.30 -6.63
N LEU A 91 -19.57 -3.93 -7.92
CA LEU A 91 -19.63 -4.89 -9.02
C LEU A 91 -18.44 -5.84 -8.98
N THR A 92 -17.21 -5.32 -8.90
CA THR A 92 -16.00 -6.15 -8.92
C THR A 92 -15.93 -7.11 -7.74
N MET A 93 -16.29 -6.64 -6.53
CA MET A 93 -16.43 -7.52 -5.36
C MET A 93 -17.46 -8.63 -5.59
N THR A 94 -18.64 -8.26 -6.10
CA THR A 94 -19.76 -9.20 -6.28
C THR A 94 -19.43 -10.27 -7.31
N ILE A 95 -18.90 -9.92 -8.48
CA ILE A 95 -18.54 -10.91 -9.52
C ILE A 95 -17.45 -11.88 -9.02
N LEU A 96 -16.58 -11.43 -8.12
CA LEU A 96 -15.52 -12.24 -7.50
C LEU A 96 -15.99 -13.04 -6.28
N GLY A 97 -17.26 -12.94 -5.89
CA GLY A 97 -17.84 -13.73 -4.80
C GLY A 97 -17.41 -13.27 -3.41
N TYR A 98 -17.05 -11.98 -3.25
CA TYR A 98 -16.80 -11.42 -1.93
C TYR A 98 -18.10 -11.36 -1.11
N PRO A 99 -18.03 -11.53 0.22
CA PRO A 99 -19.15 -11.30 1.14
C PRO A 99 -19.76 -9.92 0.96
N SER A 100 -21.06 -9.81 1.28
CA SER A 100 -21.76 -8.52 1.24
C SER A 100 -21.03 -7.50 2.13
N PRO A 101 -20.58 -6.35 1.57
CA PRO A 101 -19.95 -5.32 2.39
C PRO A 101 -20.96 -4.63 3.30
N THR A 102 -20.48 -3.93 4.33
CA THR A 102 -21.28 -2.94 5.06
C THR A 102 -20.87 -1.54 4.63
N ILE A 103 -21.84 -0.72 4.26
CA ILE A 103 -21.62 0.70 3.99
C ILE A 103 -21.58 1.44 5.32
N ILE A 104 -20.52 2.19 5.57
CA ILE A 104 -20.40 3.01 6.77
C ILE A 104 -20.50 4.49 6.41
N ALA A 105 -21.03 5.32 7.30
CA ALA A 105 -21.35 6.72 7.07
C ALA A 105 -22.47 6.97 6.03
N TRP A 106 -23.35 6.00 5.75
CA TRP A 106 -24.37 6.15 4.71
C TRP A 106 -25.31 7.33 5.01
N GLU A 107 -25.51 8.24 4.05
CA GLU A 107 -26.31 9.47 4.20
C GLU A 107 -25.86 10.44 5.31
N ASP A 108 -24.66 10.25 5.86
CA ASP A 108 -24.09 11.25 6.75
C ASP A 108 -23.85 12.57 6.01
N LYS A 109 -24.18 13.67 6.69
CA LYS A 109 -23.92 15.02 6.19
C LYS A 109 -22.62 15.49 6.81
N ASP A 110 -21.51 15.13 6.19
CA ASP A 110 -20.17 15.58 6.57
C ASP A 110 -20.12 17.12 6.54
N LYS A 111 -20.29 17.75 7.70
CA LYS A 111 -20.36 19.21 7.88
C LYS A 111 -19.34 19.71 8.91
N ALA A 112 -18.21 19.03 9.05
CA ALA A 112 -17.13 19.52 9.91
C ALA A 112 -16.38 20.65 9.17
N LYS A 113 -16.73 21.90 9.45
CA LYS A 113 -16.01 23.08 8.94
C LYS A 113 -14.52 22.98 9.33
N GLY A 114 -13.62 23.09 8.35
CA GLY A 114 -12.16 23.11 8.58
C GLY A 114 -11.42 21.78 8.36
N LEU A 115 -12.12 20.69 8.03
CA LEU A 115 -11.50 19.39 7.71
C LEU A 115 -11.51 19.11 6.21
N LEU A 116 -10.47 18.45 5.69
CA LEU A 116 -10.43 17.96 4.31
C LEU A 116 -11.59 17.00 4.05
N GLY A 117 -12.13 17.08 2.83
CA GLY A 117 -13.27 16.25 2.42
C GLY A 117 -14.54 16.46 3.25
N GLY A 118 -14.68 17.58 3.96
CA GLY A 118 -15.85 17.92 4.78
C GLY A 118 -15.98 17.10 6.07
N GLY A 119 -15.00 16.25 6.40
CA GLY A 119 -15.07 15.26 7.48
C GLY A 119 -15.17 13.80 7.01
N SER A 120 -15.19 13.52 5.71
CA SER A 120 -15.24 12.13 5.19
C SER A 120 -14.05 11.26 5.64
N HIS A 121 -12.85 11.82 5.76
CA HIS A 121 -11.69 11.12 6.34
C HIS A 121 -11.88 10.84 7.84
N PHE A 122 -12.59 11.72 8.55
CA PHE A 122 -12.99 11.53 9.95
C PHE A 122 -13.95 10.35 10.06
N ALA A 123 -14.94 10.27 9.15
CA ALA A 123 -15.93 9.20 9.11
C ALA A 123 -15.31 7.82 8.88
N LYS A 124 -14.25 7.70 8.08
CA LYS A 124 -13.56 6.43 7.86
C LYS A 124 -12.98 5.84 9.15
N ILE A 125 -12.34 6.67 9.99
CA ILE A 125 -11.83 6.24 11.30
C ILE A 125 -13.00 6.02 12.27
N THR A 126 -13.86 7.02 12.45
CA THR A 126 -14.89 6.99 13.50
C THR A 126 -15.97 5.97 13.23
N ARG A 127 -16.49 5.86 12.01
CA ARG A 127 -17.58 4.91 11.69
C ARG A 127 -17.10 3.47 11.67
N THR A 128 -15.85 3.23 11.25
CA THR A 128 -15.25 1.91 11.39
C THR A 128 -15.12 1.55 12.85
N LEU A 129 -14.65 2.49 13.68
CA LEU A 129 -14.53 2.29 15.12
C LEU A 129 -15.89 2.03 15.77
N ASP A 130 -16.93 2.79 15.42
CA ASP A 130 -18.31 2.59 15.88
C ASP A 130 -18.79 1.17 15.52
N TYR A 131 -18.56 0.72 14.28
CA TYR A 131 -18.95 -0.62 13.83
C TYR A 131 -18.30 -1.74 14.64
N ILE A 132 -16.98 -1.66 14.88
CA ILE A 132 -16.25 -2.70 15.63
C ILE A 132 -16.41 -2.59 17.15
N ASN A 133 -16.91 -1.46 17.64
CA ASN A 133 -17.23 -1.24 19.04
C ASN A 133 -18.70 -1.47 19.40
N ASP A 134 -19.53 -1.81 18.42
CA ASP A 134 -20.93 -2.17 18.65
C ASP A 134 -21.06 -3.27 19.73
N PRO A 135 -21.80 -3.01 20.84
CA PRO A 135 -21.90 -3.94 21.96
C PRO A 135 -22.45 -5.32 21.57
N VAL A 136 -23.38 -5.35 20.61
CA VAL A 136 -23.97 -6.61 20.13
C VAL A 136 -22.91 -7.44 19.44
N ARG A 137 -22.18 -6.89 18.46
CA ARG A 137 -21.06 -7.57 17.80
C ARG A 137 -19.99 -8.01 18.79
N ARG A 138 -19.57 -7.13 19.70
CA ARG A 138 -18.57 -7.45 20.73
C ARG A 138 -18.97 -8.57 21.69
N SER A 139 -20.27 -8.80 21.87
CA SER A 139 -20.75 -9.90 22.70
C SER A 139 -20.63 -11.28 22.02
N HIS A 140 -20.40 -11.33 20.70
CA HIS A 140 -20.22 -12.58 19.97
C HIS A 140 -18.84 -13.19 20.28
N PRO A 141 -18.78 -14.45 20.74
CA PRO A 141 -17.50 -15.14 20.96
C PRO A 141 -16.64 -15.19 19.69
N GLY A 142 -15.37 -14.83 19.80
CA GLY A 142 -14.41 -14.83 18.69
C GLY A 142 -14.47 -13.60 17.77
N PHE A 143 -15.36 -12.62 18.00
CA PHE A 143 -15.46 -11.42 17.15
C PHE A 143 -14.13 -10.65 17.01
N ASP A 144 -13.33 -10.60 18.08
CA ASP A 144 -12.03 -9.92 18.06
C ASP A 144 -10.98 -10.63 17.19
N ASP A 145 -11.16 -11.93 16.92
CA ASP A 145 -10.29 -12.74 16.07
C ASP A 145 -10.75 -12.76 14.60
N GLU A 146 -11.98 -12.31 14.32
CA GLU A 146 -12.48 -12.12 12.96
C GLU A 146 -11.72 -10.99 12.25
N LEU A 147 -11.67 -11.03 10.92
CA LEU A 147 -11.01 -9.99 10.15
C LEU A 147 -11.94 -8.81 9.91
N VAL A 148 -11.38 -7.61 9.94
CA VAL A 148 -12.00 -6.41 9.36
C VAL A 148 -11.13 -5.88 8.24
N PHE A 149 -11.78 -5.50 7.14
CA PHE A 149 -11.16 -4.95 5.96
C PHE A 149 -11.82 -3.63 5.61
N MET A 150 -11.12 -2.53 5.88
CA MET A 150 -11.56 -1.16 5.61
C MET A 150 -10.89 -0.68 4.33
N LEU A 151 -11.64 -0.13 3.38
CA LEU A 151 -11.14 0.27 2.07
C LEU A 151 -11.86 1.49 1.52
N ASP A 152 -11.18 2.27 0.68
CA ASP A 152 -11.79 3.38 -0.05
C ASP A 152 -12.85 2.86 -1.03
N ALA A 153 -14.03 3.47 -0.96
CA ALA A 153 -15.21 2.91 -1.61
C ALA A 153 -15.36 3.28 -3.09
N TYR A 154 -14.64 4.30 -3.57
CA TYR A 154 -14.88 4.92 -4.89
C TYR A 154 -13.75 4.72 -5.90
N ASP A 155 -12.61 4.19 -5.51
CA ASP A 155 -11.45 4.08 -6.40
C ASP A 155 -10.65 2.80 -6.19
N ILE A 156 -11.30 1.75 -5.68
CA ILE A 156 -10.73 0.40 -5.58
C ILE A 156 -11.50 -0.57 -6.47
N TRP A 157 -10.78 -1.29 -7.33
CA TRP A 157 -11.33 -2.37 -8.15
C TRP A 157 -10.69 -3.70 -7.79
N PHE A 158 -11.50 -4.74 -7.63
CA PHE A 158 -11.04 -6.09 -7.35
C PHE A 158 -10.83 -6.87 -8.65
N GLN A 159 -9.74 -7.63 -8.74
CA GLN A 159 -9.49 -8.52 -9.88
C GLN A 159 -9.27 -9.99 -9.53
N LEU A 160 -8.90 -10.31 -8.28
CA LEU A 160 -8.72 -11.69 -7.80
C LEU A 160 -9.73 -12.04 -6.69
N PRO A 161 -10.04 -13.33 -6.47
CA PRO A 161 -11.05 -13.74 -5.49
C PRO A 161 -10.58 -13.64 -4.03
N LEU A 162 -11.54 -13.73 -3.09
CA LEU A 162 -11.29 -13.57 -1.65
C LEU A 162 -10.22 -14.51 -1.08
N ASN A 163 -10.16 -15.77 -1.53
CA ASN A 163 -9.17 -16.73 -1.03
C ASN A 163 -7.73 -16.28 -1.33
N MET A 164 -7.50 -15.58 -2.44
CA MET A 164 -6.20 -14.97 -2.76
C MET A 164 -5.89 -13.80 -1.82
N LEU A 165 -6.89 -12.97 -1.50
CA LEU A 165 -6.75 -11.89 -0.52
C LEU A 165 -6.31 -12.43 0.85
N LEU A 166 -7.00 -13.46 1.35
CA LEU A 166 -6.71 -14.04 2.67
C LEU A 166 -5.34 -14.71 2.71
N SER A 167 -5.03 -15.54 1.69
CA SER A 167 -3.74 -16.22 1.63
C SER A 167 -2.56 -15.24 1.53
N ARG A 168 -2.72 -14.14 0.79
CA ARG A 168 -1.66 -13.13 0.64
C ARG A 168 -1.53 -12.23 1.87
N TYR A 169 -2.64 -11.94 2.55
CA TYR A 169 -2.60 -11.28 3.85
C TYR A 169 -1.73 -12.09 4.83
N ASP A 170 -1.93 -13.40 4.92
CA ASP A 170 -1.13 -14.26 5.81
C ASP A 170 0.35 -14.28 5.40
N ALA A 171 0.64 -14.33 4.09
CA ALA A 171 2.01 -14.27 3.58
C ALA A 171 2.73 -12.95 3.93
N ILE A 172 2.03 -11.80 3.82
CA ILE A 172 2.57 -10.50 4.22
C ILE A 172 2.90 -10.48 5.71
N ILE A 173 2.01 -11.00 6.55
CA ILE A 173 2.22 -11.05 8.00
C ILE A 173 3.40 -11.96 8.37
N GLU A 174 3.55 -13.12 7.74
CA GLU A 174 4.69 -14.01 7.96
C GLU A 174 6.01 -13.32 7.59
N GLU A 175 6.09 -12.72 6.40
CA GLU A 175 7.30 -12.05 5.92
C GLU A 175 7.64 -10.82 6.77
N GLU A 176 6.65 -10.02 7.13
CA GLU A 176 6.83 -8.85 7.99
C GLU A 176 7.42 -9.27 9.34
N ASN A 177 6.83 -10.27 9.99
CA ASN A 177 7.31 -10.75 11.28
C ASN A 177 8.73 -11.29 11.19
N ALA A 178 9.08 -12.03 10.13
CA ALA A 178 10.45 -12.48 9.90
C ALA A 178 11.44 -11.31 9.75
N ARG A 179 11.06 -10.28 8.98
CA ARG A 179 11.87 -9.08 8.73
C ARG A 179 12.06 -8.26 10.00
N VAL A 180 10.99 -8.03 10.76
CA VAL A 180 11.03 -7.30 12.04
C VAL A 180 11.81 -8.07 13.08
N ALA A 181 11.62 -9.40 13.18
CA ALA A 181 12.40 -10.26 14.07
C ALA A 181 13.89 -10.20 13.76
N HIS A 182 14.27 -10.28 12.47
CA HIS A 182 15.66 -10.13 12.07
C HIS A 182 16.20 -8.75 12.47
N ARG A 183 15.50 -7.67 12.13
CA ARG A 183 15.95 -6.30 12.44
C ARG A 183 16.09 -6.03 13.94
N MET A 184 15.13 -6.48 14.74
CA MET A 184 15.11 -6.22 16.18
C MET A 184 15.99 -7.21 16.97
N GLY A 185 16.31 -8.37 16.39
CA GLY A 185 17.03 -9.44 17.08
C GLY A 185 16.27 -9.87 18.33
N ARG A 186 16.98 -10.03 19.45
CA ARG A 186 16.37 -10.45 20.72
C ARG A 186 15.28 -9.50 21.26
N ALA A 187 15.32 -8.22 20.89
CA ALA A 187 14.28 -7.28 21.29
C ALA A 187 12.90 -7.72 20.78
N TYR A 188 12.82 -8.38 19.63
CA TYR A 188 11.55 -8.89 19.09
C TYR A 188 10.81 -9.79 20.09
N ASN A 189 11.52 -10.80 20.62
CA ASN A 189 10.95 -11.75 21.56
C ASN A 189 10.78 -11.15 22.95
N ASN A 190 11.76 -10.35 23.41
CA ASN A 190 11.72 -9.74 24.75
C ASN A 190 10.56 -8.76 24.90
N GLU A 191 10.24 -8.02 23.83
CA GLU A 191 9.17 -7.04 23.80
C GLU A 191 7.84 -7.66 23.34
N GLY A 192 7.83 -8.90 22.86
CA GLY A 192 6.65 -9.56 22.31
C GLY A 192 6.06 -8.83 21.09
N ILE A 193 6.92 -8.43 20.16
CA ILE A 193 6.50 -7.73 18.93
C ILE A 193 5.84 -8.72 17.97
N ASN A 194 4.71 -8.33 17.39
CA ASN A 194 4.03 -9.09 16.37
C ASN A 194 3.20 -8.16 15.48
N SER A 195 3.46 -8.17 14.18
CA SER A 195 2.67 -7.43 13.20
C SER A 195 1.45 -8.24 12.78
N LYS A 196 0.27 -7.61 12.73
CA LYS A 196 -1.03 -8.24 12.43
C LYS A 196 -1.95 -7.37 11.57
N ILE A 197 -1.59 -6.13 11.26
CA ILE A 197 -2.45 -5.23 10.49
C ILE A 197 -1.69 -4.80 9.25
N VAL A 198 -2.25 -5.05 8.07
CA VAL A 198 -1.64 -4.70 6.78
C VAL A 198 -2.32 -3.46 6.23
N PHE A 199 -1.53 -2.41 5.98
CA PHE A 199 -1.92 -1.24 5.19
C PHE A 199 -1.32 -1.32 3.78
N GLY A 200 -1.88 -0.54 2.85
CA GLY A 200 -1.26 -0.33 1.55
C GLY A 200 0.12 0.33 1.67
N ALA A 201 0.98 0.15 0.66
CA ALA A 201 2.29 0.77 0.58
C ALA A 201 2.40 1.67 -0.66
N GLY A 202 2.81 2.93 -0.46
CA GLY A 202 3.04 3.92 -1.51
C GLY A 202 4.50 4.38 -1.58
N LYS A 203 4.84 5.11 -2.64
CA LYS A 203 6.19 5.61 -2.92
C LYS A 203 6.55 6.90 -2.18
N ARG A 204 5.56 7.69 -1.80
CA ARG A 204 5.73 9.03 -1.20
C ARG A 204 5.33 9.00 0.27
N CYS A 205 6.16 9.55 1.14
CA CYS A 205 5.73 9.94 2.49
C CYS A 205 4.85 11.18 2.34
N ALA A 206 3.54 10.99 2.35
CA ALA A 206 2.58 12.06 2.15
C ALA A 206 1.37 11.88 3.06
N PRO A 207 0.72 12.97 3.48
CA PRO A 207 1.11 14.38 3.23
C PRO A 207 2.16 14.90 4.24
N ASN A 208 2.84 14.02 4.99
CA ASN A 208 3.72 14.44 6.09
C ASN A 208 5.05 15.01 5.60
N LEU A 209 5.63 15.95 6.37
CA LEU A 209 6.98 16.44 6.10
C LEU A 209 8.02 15.35 6.36
N LEU A 210 9.05 15.33 5.52
CA LEU A 210 10.07 14.29 5.47
C LEU A 210 10.95 14.21 6.72
N ASN A 211 11.09 15.34 7.40
CA ASN A 211 11.86 15.48 8.62
C ASN A 211 11.02 15.21 9.89
N SER A 212 9.76 14.83 9.74
CA SER A 212 8.88 14.39 10.81
C SER A 212 9.10 12.92 11.17
N VAL A 213 8.67 12.53 12.38
CA VAL A 213 8.67 11.12 12.84
C VAL A 213 7.87 10.21 11.90
N SER A 214 6.94 10.77 11.13
CA SER A 214 6.14 10.04 10.14
C SER A 214 6.98 9.47 8.99
N CYS A 215 8.18 10.02 8.72
CA CYS A 215 8.96 9.70 7.53
C CYS A 215 10.38 9.21 7.82
N TYR A 216 11.19 9.92 8.62
CA TYR A 216 12.62 9.59 8.78
C TYR A 216 12.92 8.24 9.48
N PRO A 217 12.13 7.72 10.44
CA PRO A 217 12.46 6.46 11.09
C PRO A 217 11.97 5.24 10.29
N VAL A 218 11.15 5.48 9.25
CA VAL A 218 10.59 4.43 8.40
C VAL A 218 11.72 3.64 7.74
N PRO A 219 11.77 2.31 7.85
CA PRO A 219 12.81 1.48 7.25
C PRO A 219 12.86 1.56 5.72
N GLU A 220 13.98 1.11 5.16
CA GLU A 220 14.09 0.84 3.72
C GLU A 220 13.07 -0.19 3.24
N SER A 221 12.65 -0.02 1.98
CA SER A 221 11.80 -0.97 1.27
C SER A 221 12.50 -2.35 1.15
N PRO A 222 11.77 -3.46 1.32
CA PRO A 222 12.30 -4.80 1.05
C PRO A 222 12.36 -5.13 -0.45
N LEU A 223 11.80 -4.29 -1.31
CA LEU A 223 11.82 -4.49 -2.76
C LEU A 223 13.25 -4.42 -3.34
N PRO A 224 13.54 -5.05 -4.50
CA PRO A 224 14.87 -5.01 -5.11
C PRO A 224 15.41 -3.58 -5.31
N ASN A 225 16.67 -3.34 -4.95
CA ASN A 225 17.32 -2.02 -5.03
C ASN A 225 17.56 -1.49 -6.46
N ASP A 226 17.13 -2.24 -7.48
CA ASP A 226 17.40 -1.99 -8.90
C ASP A 226 16.13 -2.02 -9.77
N ILE A 227 14.93 -1.89 -9.18
CA ILE A 227 13.64 -1.90 -9.90
C ILE A 227 13.62 -0.94 -11.09
N TYR A 228 14.19 0.26 -10.94
CA TYR A 228 14.32 1.28 -11.99
C TYR A 228 15.77 1.45 -12.46
N GLY A 229 16.59 0.40 -12.31
CA GLY A 229 18.03 0.48 -12.55
C GLY A 229 18.70 1.54 -11.67
N GLY A 230 19.63 2.30 -12.25
CA GLY A 230 20.37 3.36 -11.55
C GLY A 230 19.53 4.54 -11.03
N ASN A 231 18.26 4.65 -11.42
CA ASN A 231 17.35 5.70 -10.96
C ASN A 231 16.57 5.30 -9.69
N THR A 232 16.73 4.05 -9.22
CA THR A 232 15.95 3.53 -8.08
C THR A 232 16.19 4.39 -6.84
N ASP A 233 15.09 4.82 -6.18
CA ASP A 233 15.07 5.73 -5.03
C ASP A 233 15.75 7.09 -5.25
N THR A 234 15.68 7.58 -6.49
CA THR A 234 16.11 8.93 -6.84
C THR A 234 14.93 9.79 -7.29
N LEU A 235 15.12 11.11 -7.26
CA LEU A 235 14.16 12.09 -7.80
C LEU A 235 14.09 12.09 -9.34
N ILE A 236 14.89 11.26 -10.01
CA ILE A 236 14.91 11.15 -11.47
C ILE A 236 13.79 10.20 -11.91
N GLY A 237 12.79 10.73 -12.62
CA GLY A 237 11.69 9.94 -13.13
C GLY A 237 10.67 10.77 -13.90
N ILE A 238 9.55 10.16 -14.28
CA ILE A 238 8.41 10.85 -14.93
C ILE A 238 7.87 11.98 -14.03
N ASN A 239 7.92 11.75 -12.72
CA ASN A 239 7.78 12.76 -11.67
C ASN A 239 8.78 12.43 -10.55
N GLY A 240 8.90 13.32 -9.57
CA GLY A 240 9.89 13.19 -8.48
C GLY A 240 9.77 11.93 -7.63
N TRP A 241 8.66 11.17 -7.70
CA TRP A 241 8.43 9.94 -6.93
C TRP A 241 8.38 8.68 -7.79
N ALA A 242 8.36 8.80 -9.11
CA ALA A 242 8.09 7.70 -10.01
C ALA A 242 9.13 6.56 -9.91
N SER A 243 10.38 6.87 -9.56
CA SER A 243 11.45 5.86 -9.44
C SER A 243 11.76 5.43 -8.01
N PHE A 244 10.90 5.76 -7.05
CA PHE A 244 11.01 5.24 -5.68
C PHE A 244 10.34 3.87 -5.55
N ARG A 245 10.92 3.02 -4.71
CA ARG A 245 10.25 1.79 -4.25
C ARG A 245 9.13 2.15 -3.29
N THR A 246 8.11 1.31 -3.20
CA THR A 246 7.07 1.46 -2.16
C THR A 246 7.73 1.33 -0.79
N ARG A 247 7.44 2.29 0.09
CA ARG A 247 8.09 2.40 1.39
C ARG A 247 7.18 2.92 2.49
N TYR A 248 6.26 3.82 2.14
CA TYR A 248 5.46 4.56 3.09
C TYR A 248 4.04 4.01 3.14
N LEU A 249 3.38 4.17 4.28
CA LEU A 249 2.01 3.73 4.47
C LEU A 249 1.06 4.45 3.49
N ASN A 250 0.07 3.73 2.97
CA ASN A 250 -1.10 4.26 2.29
C ASN A 250 -2.37 3.77 3.00
N SER A 251 -3.26 4.70 3.35
CA SER A 251 -4.48 4.43 4.12
C SER A 251 -5.65 3.96 3.25
N GLY A 252 -5.49 3.89 1.93
CA GLY A 252 -6.56 3.52 1.00
C GLY A 252 -7.24 2.20 1.32
N TYR A 253 -6.50 1.27 1.90
CA TYR A 253 -7.08 0.09 2.53
C TYR A 253 -6.25 -0.39 3.73
N THR A 254 -6.91 -1.12 4.62
CA THR A 254 -6.28 -1.80 5.75
C THR A 254 -7.06 -3.04 6.17
N ILE A 255 -6.34 -4.12 6.51
CA ILE A 255 -6.91 -5.40 6.92
C ILE A 255 -6.20 -5.93 8.17
N GLY A 256 -6.95 -6.50 9.10
CA GLY A 256 -6.40 -7.18 10.27
C GLY A 256 -7.50 -7.71 11.19
N PRO A 257 -7.14 -8.38 12.30
CA PRO A 257 -8.10 -8.83 13.29
C PRO A 257 -8.83 -7.63 13.92
N VAL A 258 -10.12 -7.78 14.19
CA VAL A 258 -10.96 -6.72 14.77
C VAL A 258 -10.37 -6.19 16.08
N GLY A 259 -9.88 -7.07 16.96
CA GLY A 259 -9.31 -6.69 18.25
C GLY A 259 -8.07 -5.80 18.12
N GLU A 260 -7.19 -6.10 17.17
CA GLU A 260 -5.98 -5.31 16.92
C GLU A 260 -6.33 -4.01 16.20
N MET A 261 -7.23 -4.06 15.20
CA MET A 261 -7.68 -2.88 14.48
C MET A 261 -8.34 -1.87 15.40
N ARG A 262 -9.10 -2.32 16.42
CA ARG A 262 -9.68 -1.45 17.45
C ARG A 262 -8.65 -0.57 18.14
N ARG A 263 -7.54 -1.17 18.59
CA ARG A 263 -6.45 -0.44 19.27
C ARG A 263 -5.85 0.63 18.35
N VAL A 264 -5.67 0.29 17.07
CA VAL A 264 -5.19 1.24 16.05
C VAL A 264 -6.17 2.39 15.84
N LEU A 265 -7.46 2.09 15.69
CA LEU A 265 -8.48 3.11 15.43
C LEU A 265 -8.77 3.98 16.66
N GLU A 266 -8.70 3.44 17.88
CA GLU A 266 -8.77 4.21 19.13
C GLU A 266 -7.63 5.23 19.20
N ARG A 267 -6.38 4.79 18.94
CA ARG A 267 -5.25 5.72 18.91
C ARG A 267 -5.34 6.72 17.76
N ALA A 268 -5.82 6.30 16.59
CA ALA A 268 -6.04 7.20 15.47
C ALA A 268 -7.09 8.27 15.81
N LEU A 269 -8.16 7.90 16.51
CA LEU A 269 -9.17 8.85 17.00
C LEU A 269 -8.61 9.83 18.02
N GLU A 270 -7.76 9.39 18.95
CA GLU A 270 -7.05 10.28 19.88
C GLU A 270 -6.21 11.30 19.12
N LYS A 271 -5.33 10.85 18.21
CA LYS A 271 -4.48 11.74 17.41
C LYS A 271 -5.30 12.70 16.55
N LEU A 272 -6.43 12.24 16.01
CA LEU A 272 -7.34 13.06 15.24
C LEU A 272 -7.99 14.16 16.11
N LYS A 273 -8.38 13.84 17.35
CA LYS A 273 -8.87 14.83 18.34
C LYS A 273 -7.76 15.79 18.77
N GLU A 274 -6.55 15.30 18.99
CA GLU A 274 -5.37 16.14 19.27
C GLU A 274 -5.16 17.13 18.11
N CYS A 275 -5.19 16.65 16.87
CA CYS A 275 -5.08 17.45 15.66
C CYS A 275 -6.14 18.56 15.57
N GLN A 276 -7.41 18.23 15.79
CA GLN A 276 -8.51 19.21 15.75
C GLN A 276 -8.37 20.34 16.78
N ASN A 277 -7.70 20.07 17.90
CA ASN A 277 -7.58 21.02 19.01
C ASN A 277 -6.29 21.86 18.95
N ARG A 278 -5.38 21.61 18.00
CA ARG A 278 -4.13 22.37 17.87
C ARG A 278 -4.40 23.77 17.29
N LYS A 279 -4.11 24.79 18.09
CA LYS A 279 -4.06 26.21 17.68
C LYS A 279 -2.59 26.53 17.31
N ASP A 280 -2.39 27.39 16.32
CA ASP A 280 -1.06 27.92 15.91
C ASP A 280 -0.13 26.97 15.11
N ALA A 281 -0.63 25.85 14.58
CA ALA A 281 0.14 25.04 13.63
C ALA A 281 0.01 25.60 12.20
N SER A 282 1.14 25.84 11.52
CA SER A 282 1.12 26.06 10.06
C SER A 282 0.81 24.73 9.39
N PHE A 283 -0.41 24.58 8.88
CA PHE A 283 -0.90 23.31 8.32
C PHE A 283 -0.30 22.99 6.95
N ASP A 284 0.17 24.02 6.25
CA ASP A 284 0.87 23.98 4.98
C ASP A 284 1.80 25.20 5.00
N ASP A 285 3.12 24.98 4.94
CA ASP A 285 4.12 26.04 4.76
C ASP A 285 4.30 26.39 3.26
N GLU A 286 3.24 26.16 2.47
CA GLU A 286 3.20 26.20 1.00
C GLU A 286 3.96 25.05 0.32
N SER A 287 4.52 24.10 1.09
CA SER A 287 5.14 22.88 0.54
C SER A 287 4.14 21.80 0.12
N GLY A 288 2.86 21.94 0.49
CA GLY A 288 1.85 20.90 0.33
C GLY A 288 2.09 19.69 1.23
N ALA A 289 2.86 19.86 2.30
CA ALA A 289 3.12 18.86 3.33
C ALA A 289 2.91 19.44 4.75
N SER A 290 2.64 18.57 5.72
CA SER A 290 2.32 18.99 7.09
C SER A 290 2.94 18.08 8.14
N ASP A 291 3.62 18.68 9.11
CA ASP A 291 4.02 18.02 10.37
C ASP A 291 2.81 17.74 11.28
N PHE A 292 1.67 18.41 11.03
CA PHE A 292 0.64 18.62 12.04
C PHE A 292 -0.75 18.19 11.59
N CYS A 293 -0.86 16.98 11.01
CA CYS A 293 -2.12 16.40 10.54
C CYS A 293 -2.79 17.29 9.49
N TYR A 294 -2.58 16.94 8.22
CA TYR A 294 -3.06 17.69 7.06
C TYR A 294 -4.59 17.71 7.03
N HIS A 295 -5.19 18.72 7.70
CA HIS A 295 -6.64 18.97 7.80
C HIS A 295 -7.49 17.74 8.16
N GLY A 296 -7.03 16.87 9.07
CA GLY A 296 -7.77 15.66 9.46
C GLY A 296 -7.73 14.53 8.43
N SER A 297 -6.74 14.52 7.54
CA SER A 297 -6.44 13.39 6.64
C SER A 297 -6.13 12.12 7.43
N ASP A 298 -6.89 11.05 7.19
CA ASP A 298 -6.67 9.71 7.75
C ASP A 298 -5.26 9.20 7.41
N GLN A 299 -4.82 9.40 6.16
CA GLN A 299 -3.47 9.11 5.69
C GLN A 299 -2.42 9.75 6.61
N SER A 300 -2.54 11.05 6.94
CA SER A 300 -1.55 11.74 7.77
C SER A 300 -1.43 11.15 9.18
N ILE A 301 -2.55 10.71 9.76
CA ILE A 301 -2.61 10.10 11.09
C ILE A 301 -1.96 8.72 11.08
N PHE A 302 -2.33 7.85 10.13
CA PHE A 302 -1.78 6.50 10.08
C PHE A 302 -0.29 6.48 9.72
N VAL A 303 0.18 7.39 8.85
CA VAL A 303 1.61 7.51 8.53
C VAL A 303 2.40 7.98 9.77
N GLU A 304 1.88 8.94 10.55
CA GLU A 304 2.49 9.34 11.82
C GLU A 304 2.57 8.16 12.80
N MET A 305 1.48 7.43 12.99
CA MET A 305 1.44 6.24 13.87
C MET A 305 2.46 5.17 13.43
N PHE A 306 2.56 4.89 12.14
CA PHE A 306 3.55 3.94 11.63
C PHE A 306 4.98 4.43 11.86
N GLY A 307 5.25 5.71 11.64
CA GLY A 307 6.53 6.32 11.94
C GLY A 307 6.92 6.23 13.42
N GLU A 308 5.97 6.50 14.33
CA GLU A 308 6.15 6.33 15.78
C GLU A 308 6.46 4.88 16.14
N GLN A 309 5.73 3.91 15.58
CA GLN A 309 5.99 2.49 15.77
C GLN A 309 7.43 2.14 15.39
N GLU A 310 7.88 2.55 14.20
CA GLU A 310 9.22 2.22 13.71
C GLU A 310 10.32 2.94 14.50
N TYR A 311 10.07 4.17 14.97
CA TYR A 311 10.96 4.89 15.87
C TYR A 311 11.12 4.13 17.20
N TYR A 312 10.02 3.74 17.83
CA TYR A 312 10.07 3.05 19.13
C TYR A 312 10.57 1.60 19.01
N ARG A 313 10.35 0.91 17.89
CA ARG A 313 11.01 -0.37 17.61
C ARG A 313 12.54 -0.23 17.56
N GLU A 314 13.07 0.88 17.04
CA GLU A 314 14.51 1.17 17.09
C GLU A 314 14.99 1.50 18.52
N VAL A 315 14.18 2.22 19.32
CA VAL A 315 14.46 2.44 20.76
C VAL A 315 14.54 1.11 21.50
N MET A 316 13.56 0.22 21.34
CA MET A 316 13.52 -1.11 21.94
C MET A 316 14.71 -1.96 21.52
N ARG A 317 15.07 -1.92 20.21
CA ARG A 317 16.27 -2.62 19.70
C ARG A 317 17.54 -2.13 20.41
N ARG A 318 17.73 -0.80 20.54
CA ARG A 318 18.90 -0.24 21.24
C ARG A 318 18.91 -0.54 22.72
N HIS A 319 17.76 -0.44 23.38
CA HIS A 319 17.61 -0.73 24.80
C HIS A 319 18.10 -2.14 25.14
N HIS A 320 17.76 -3.09 24.27
CA HIS A 320 18.13 -4.47 24.45
C HIS A 320 19.56 -4.81 24.04
N ARG A 321 20.36 -3.90 23.48
CA ARG A 321 21.74 -4.15 23.04
C ARG A 321 22.76 -4.11 24.17
N THR A 322 23.89 -4.80 23.98
CA THR A 322 25.04 -4.81 24.90
C THR A 322 26.32 -4.38 24.18
N GLY A 323 27.38 -4.05 24.93
CA GLY A 323 28.68 -3.74 24.32
C GLY A 323 29.27 -4.88 23.47
N MET A 324 28.92 -6.14 23.77
CA MET A 324 29.31 -7.28 22.93
C MET A 324 28.69 -7.22 21.54
N ASP A 325 27.47 -6.68 21.42
CA ASP A 325 26.81 -6.54 20.12
C ASP A 325 27.53 -5.57 19.20
N ASP A 326 28.08 -4.48 19.74
CA ASP A 326 28.84 -3.52 18.95
C ASP A 326 30.18 -4.10 18.45
N MET A 327 30.77 -5.02 19.20
CA MET A 327 31.94 -5.78 18.74
C MET A 327 31.54 -6.79 17.65
N LEU A 328 30.44 -7.53 17.85
CA LEU A 328 29.97 -8.53 16.89
C LEU A 328 29.56 -7.92 15.55
N ASP A 329 28.96 -6.72 15.54
CA ASP A 329 28.57 -6.03 14.31
C ASP A 329 29.77 -5.73 13.39
N LYS A 330 31.00 -5.64 13.93
CA LYS A 330 32.22 -5.44 13.15
C LYS A 330 32.74 -6.71 12.48
N VAL A 331 32.39 -7.87 13.03
CA VAL A 331 32.88 -9.19 12.57
C VAL A 331 31.84 -9.89 11.70
N VAL A 332 30.56 -9.73 12.04
CA VAL A 332 29.41 -10.31 11.33
C VAL A 332 28.43 -9.20 10.99
N PRO A 333 28.69 -8.42 9.92
CA PRO A 333 27.79 -7.35 9.49
C PRO A 333 26.43 -7.92 9.10
N GLY A 334 25.36 -7.19 9.43
CA GLY A 334 24.00 -7.55 9.02
C GLY A 334 23.37 -8.74 9.75
N ARG A 335 23.94 -9.20 10.87
CA ARG A 335 23.31 -10.21 11.74
C ARG A 335 22.01 -9.68 12.37
N ALA A 336 21.17 -10.58 12.86
CA ALA A 336 19.94 -10.19 13.55
C ALA A 336 20.22 -9.25 14.75
N GLY A 337 19.44 -8.17 14.85
CA GLY A 337 19.60 -7.12 15.85
C GLY A 337 20.78 -6.17 15.65
N SER A 338 21.61 -6.35 14.61
CA SER A 338 22.72 -5.44 14.29
C SER A 338 22.23 -4.02 14.02
N LYS A 339 23.15 -3.06 13.98
CA LYS A 339 22.82 -1.73 13.42
C LYS A 339 22.25 -1.91 12.00
N PRO A 340 21.05 -1.38 11.69
CA PRO A 340 20.52 -1.41 10.33
C PRO A 340 21.45 -0.67 9.37
N PRO A 341 21.46 -1.03 8.07
CA PRO A 341 22.15 -0.23 7.08
C PRO A 341 21.55 1.19 7.03
N PRO A 342 22.35 2.19 6.60
CA PRO A 342 21.83 3.52 6.32
C PRO A 342 20.64 3.46 5.36
N THR A 343 19.71 4.38 5.55
CA THR A 343 18.52 4.58 4.71
C THR A 343 18.53 6.01 4.19
N ASP A 344 17.79 6.31 3.13
CA ASP A 344 17.74 7.67 2.58
C ASP A 344 16.33 8.22 2.60
N VAL A 345 16.13 9.50 2.90
CA VAL A 345 14.85 10.17 2.62
C VAL A 345 15.06 11.14 1.48
N GLN A 346 14.50 10.81 0.31
CA GLN A 346 14.60 11.56 -0.95
C GLN A 346 16.01 11.87 -1.48
N GLN A 347 17.08 11.34 -0.84
CA GLN A 347 18.54 11.50 -1.09
C GLN A 347 19.33 11.92 0.17
N ALA A 348 18.65 12.33 1.25
CA ALA A 348 19.30 12.66 2.50
C ALA A 348 19.61 11.39 3.32
N PRO A 349 20.88 11.08 3.63
CA PRO A 349 21.25 9.87 4.33
C PRO A 349 20.86 9.92 5.81
N ILE A 350 20.32 8.81 6.29
CA ILE A 350 19.91 8.54 7.66
C ILE A 350 20.76 7.40 8.17
N ILE A 351 21.83 7.77 8.87
CA ILE A 351 22.76 6.84 9.52
C ILE A 351 22.22 6.44 10.90
N ASP A 352 21.64 7.39 11.62
CA ASP A 352 20.97 7.16 12.90
C ASP A 352 19.48 7.50 12.76
N ARG A 353 18.61 6.49 12.86
CA ARG A 353 17.15 6.63 12.75
C ARG A 353 16.49 7.34 13.93
N LEU A 354 17.17 7.46 15.07
CA LEU A 354 16.69 8.22 16.23
C LEU A 354 17.25 9.64 16.26
N GLU A 355 18.27 9.93 15.45
CA GLU A 355 18.95 11.22 15.42
C GLU A 355 19.61 11.46 14.04
N PRO A 356 18.82 11.64 12.97
CA PRO A 356 19.38 11.89 11.65
C PRO A 356 20.18 13.21 11.60
N GLY A 357 21.14 13.30 10.67
CA GLY A 357 22.08 14.41 10.57
C GLY A 357 21.51 15.74 10.06
N PHE A 358 20.23 15.77 9.68
CA PHE A 358 19.50 16.97 9.24
C PHE A 358 18.55 17.49 10.32
N THR A 359 18.03 18.71 10.16
CA THR A 359 17.01 19.27 11.06
C THR A 359 15.73 18.44 11.02
N HIS A 360 15.32 17.88 12.15
CA HIS A 360 14.20 16.94 12.26
C HIS A 360 13.38 17.11 13.54
N GLN A 361 12.15 16.59 13.51
CA GLN A 361 11.28 16.50 14.67
C GLN A 361 11.90 15.56 15.73
N LYS A 362 12.16 16.11 16.91
CA LYS A 362 12.69 15.34 18.06
C LYS A 362 11.61 14.50 18.71
N TYR A 363 11.97 13.28 19.08
CA TYR A 363 11.11 12.35 19.82
C TYR A 363 11.82 11.78 21.05
N ASN A 364 11.06 11.31 22.03
CA ASN A 364 11.60 10.72 23.25
C ASN A 364 12.29 9.38 22.96
N LYS A 365 13.55 9.22 23.37
CA LYS A 365 14.38 8.02 23.15
C LYS A 365 14.33 7.03 24.31
N THR A 366 13.50 7.29 25.31
CA THR A 366 13.34 6.44 26.49
C THR A 366 12.57 5.20 26.11
N HIS A 367 13.06 4.05 26.55
CA HIS A 367 12.32 2.79 26.43
C HIS A 367 11.05 2.85 27.28
N LEU A 368 9.91 2.52 26.68
CA LEU A 368 8.58 2.56 27.31
C LEU A 368 8.02 1.13 27.41
N PRO A 369 8.04 0.50 28.60
CA PRO A 369 7.59 -0.89 28.78
C PRO A 369 6.13 -1.17 28.38
N ASP A 370 5.26 -0.17 28.49
CA ASP A 370 3.84 -0.28 28.10
C ASP A 370 3.62 -0.27 26.58
N LYS A 371 4.68 0.04 25.80
CA LYS A 371 4.70 0.05 24.33
C LYS A 371 3.50 0.80 23.72
N PRO A 372 3.24 2.07 24.10
CA PRO A 372 2.06 2.82 23.63
C PRO A 372 2.06 3.10 22.11
N PHE A 373 3.20 2.88 21.44
CA PHE A 373 3.38 3.09 20.01
C PHE A 373 3.56 1.78 19.21
N GLU A 374 3.39 0.61 19.83
CA GLU A 374 3.41 -0.66 19.11
C GLU A 374 2.00 -1.04 18.65
N PHE A 375 1.75 -0.84 17.35
CA PHE A 375 0.44 -1.00 16.72
C PHE A 375 0.31 -2.29 15.89
N GLY A 376 1.40 -3.05 15.72
CA GLY A 376 1.41 -4.23 14.86
C GLY A 376 1.18 -3.91 13.38
N ILE A 377 1.49 -2.69 12.93
CA ILE A 377 1.31 -2.26 11.53
C ILE A 377 2.40 -2.85 10.64
N ALA A 378 1.97 -3.41 9.51
CA ALA A 378 2.72 -3.93 8.39
C ALA A 378 2.29 -3.22 7.09
N LEU A 379 3.13 -3.24 6.06
CA LEU A 379 2.83 -2.65 4.75
C LEU A 379 2.86 -3.68 3.62
N ASP A 380 1.93 -3.56 2.67
CA ASP A 380 1.90 -4.36 1.42
C ASP A 380 2.95 -3.87 0.40
N TYR A 381 4.24 -4.03 0.72
CA TYR A 381 5.33 -3.54 -0.14
C TYR A 381 5.28 -4.10 -1.56
N TRP A 382 4.99 -5.39 -1.70
CA TRP A 382 5.00 -6.12 -2.97
C TRP A 382 3.71 -5.98 -3.78
N SER A 383 2.76 -5.14 -3.32
CA SER A 383 1.44 -4.98 -3.93
C SER A 383 0.70 -6.32 -4.11
N LEU A 384 0.82 -7.21 -3.13
CA LEU A 384 0.14 -8.50 -3.15
C LEU A 384 -1.37 -8.33 -2.98
N LEU A 385 -1.79 -7.43 -2.09
CA LEU A 385 -3.20 -7.07 -1.90
C LEU A 385 -3.59 -5.99 -2.90
N GLY A 386 -3.00 -4.81 -2.81
CA GLY A 386 -3.44 -3.66 -3.58
C GLY A 386 -2.33 -2.77 -4.08
N HIS A 387 -2.23 -2.64 -5.41
CA HIS A 387 -1.29 -1.73 -6.06
C HIS A 387 -1.80 -0.29 -6.04
N GLN A 388 -0.94 0.64 -5.61
CA GLN A 388 -1.23 2.07 -5.54
C GLN A 388 -0.88 2.73 -6.86
N THR A 389 -1.85 3.31 -7.58
CA THR A 389 -1.55 3.95 -8.88
C THR A 389 -0.82 5.30 -8.77
N SER A 390 -0.95 5.98 -7.63
CA SER A 390 -0.29 7.27 -7.39
C SER A 390 1.23 7.14 -7.45
N ASN A 391 1.86 7.87 -8.39
CA ASN A 391 3.28 7.81 -8.73
C ASN A 391 3.77 6.45 -9.29
N ALA A 392 2.86 5.56 -9.65
CA ALA A 392 3.18 4.22 -10.16
C ALA A 392 2.35 3.83 -11.39
N LEU A 393 1.76 4.82 -12.09
CA LEU A 393 0.88 4.57 -13.24
C LEU A 393 1.55 3.72 -14.33
N THR A 394 2.84 3.95 -14.57
CA THR A 394 3.59 3.24 -15.60
C THR A 394 4.16 1.90 -15.14
N ASP A 395 4.06 1.57 -13.86
CA ASP A 395 4.67 0.35 -13.29
C ASP A 395 3.80 -0.88 -13.51
N ALA A 396 2.60 -0.70 -14.05
CA ALA A 396 1.66 -1.77 -14.28
C ALA A 396 1.00 -1.71 -15.66
N ARG A 397 0.60 -2.89 -16.17
CA ARG A 397 -0.13 -3.06 -17.42
C ARG A 397 -1.14 -4.19 -17.30
N TYR A 398 -2.22 -4.11 -18.06
CA TYR A 398 -3.10 -5.25 -18.28
C TYR A 398 -2.46 -6.18 -19.33
N ILE A 399 -1.99 -7.36 -18.89
CA ILE A 399 -1.28 -8.31 -19.74
C ILE A 399 -1.87 -9.71 -19.63
N ARG A 400 -1.61 -10.53 -20.64
CA ARG A 400 -1.90 -11.97 -20.65
C ARG A 400 -0.58 -12.71 -20.42
N HIS A 401 -0.49 -13.44 -19.32
CA HIS A 401 0.73 -14.17 -18.91
C HIS A 401 1.10 -15.31 -19.86
N SER A 402 0.12 -15.83 -20.60
CA SER A 402 0.32 -16.81 -21.70
C SER A 402 1.03 -16.22 -22.94
N ARG A 403 1.28 -14.90 -23.00
CA ARG A 403 1.88 -14.21 -24.14
C ARG A 403 3.20 -13.53 -23.78
N LEU A 404 4.02 -13.26 -24.78
CA LEU A 404 5.25 -12.47 -24.62
C LEU A 404 4.91 -11.07 -24.10
N LEU A 405 5.74 -10.53 -23.22
CA LEU A 405 5.49 -9.25 -22.55
C LEU A 405 5.70 -8.06 -23.49
N LYS A 406 6.83 -8.05 -24.22
CA LYS A 406 7.26 -6.92 -25.05
C LYS A 406 6.21 -6.41 -26.05
N PRO A 407 5.47 -7.28 -26.79
CA PRO A 407 4.39 -6.81 -27.66
C PRO A 407 3.17 -6.22 -26.94
N GLN A 408 2.97 -6.54 -25.66
CA GLN A 408 1.81 -6.10 -24.86
C GLN A 408 2.04 -4.75 -24.19
N ILE A 409 3.27 -4.49 -23.74
CA ILE A 409 3.61 -3.24 -23.03
C ILE A 409 3.99 -2.09 -23.97
N GLY A 410 4.29 -2.41 -25.24
CA GLY A 410 4.64 -1.42 -26.25
C GLY A 410 6.02 -0.79 -26.05
N LYS A 411 6.23 0.39 -26.63
CA LYS A 411 7.46 1.17 -26.44
C LYS A 411 7.41 1.84 -25.06
N GLN A 412 8.38 1.52 -24.21
CA GLN A 412 8.50 2.10 -22.88
C GLN A 412 9.23 3.46 -22.93
N GLY A 413 8.80 4.40 -22.09
CA GLY A 413 9.53 5.64 -21.86
C GLY A 413 10.86 5.42 -21.11
N ASN A 414 11.74 6.42 -21.15
CA ASN A 414 13.09 6.34 -20.56
C ASN A 414 13.11 6.16 -19.02
N PHE A 415 12.00 6.47 -18.35
CA PHE A 415 11.87 6.43 -16.89
C PHE A 415 10.92 5.34 -16.40
N GLU A 416 10.32 4.58 -17.31
CA GLU A 416 9.50 3.43 -16.94
C GLU A 416 10.41 2.29 -16.50
N CYS A 417 9.94 1.47 -15.57
CA CYS A 417 10.70 0.27 -15.19
C CYS A 417 10.83 -0.67 -16.40
N VAL A 418 11.99 -1.30 -16.54
CA VAL A 418 12.25 -2.27 -17.60
C VAL A 418 12.08 -3.67 -17.00
N PRO A 419 11.08 -4.45 -17.44
CA PRO A 419 10.88 -5.81 -16.96
C PRO A 419 12.15 -6.62 -17.16
N LYS A 420 12.59 -7.36 -16.14
CA LYS A 420 13.83 -8.16 -16.20
C LYS A 420 13.73 -9.39 -17.10
N THR A 421 12.54 -9.70 -17.60
CA THR A 421 12.26 -10.91 -18.38
C THR A 421 11.29 -10.61 -19.53
N ASP A 422 11.42 -11.33 -20.65
CA ASP A 422 10.53 -11.21 -21.81
C ASP A 422 9.16 -11.90 -21.62
N ARG A 423 9.03 -12.70 -20.55
CA ARG A 423 7.79 -13.35 -20.11
C ARG A 423 7.67 -13.23 -18.60
N LEU A 424 6.55 -12.65 -18.16
CA LEU A 424 6.16 -12.69 -16.75
C LEU A 424 5.23 -13.90 -16.57
N PRO A 425 5.71 -15.01 -15.98
CA PRO A 425 4.84 -16.14 -15.69
C PRO A 425 3.71 -15.70 -14.74
N LEU A 426 2.59 -16.40 -14.79
CA LEU A 426 1.53 -16.19 -13.82
C LEU A 426 2.08 -16.49 -12.41
N PRO A 427 1.77 -15.67 -11.38
CA PRO A 427 2.14 -15.97 -10.00
C PRO A 427 1.76 -17.40 -9.59
N LEU A 428 2.64 -18.07 -8.86
CA LEU A 428 2.51 -19.51 -8.52
C LEU A 428 1.28 -19.83 -7.66
N ASP A 429 0.75 -18.83 -6.95
CA ASP A 429 -0.47 -18.93 -6.14
C ASP A 429 -1.75 -18.87 -7.00
N LEU A 430 -1.66 -18.44 -8.26
CA LEU A 430 -2.76 -18.44 -9.21
C LEU A 430 -2.70 -19.69 -10.11
N PRO A 431 -3.75 -20.52 -10.14
CA PRO A 431 -3.75 -21.74 -10.92
C PRO A 431 -3.97 -21.43 -12.42
N GLY A 432 -2.90 -21.51 -13.22
CA GLY A 432 -2.92 -21.08 -14.63
C GLY A 432 -4.00 -21.74 -15.50
N SER A 433 -4.08 -23.07 -15.46
CA SER A 433 -5.00 -23.87 -16.28
C SER A 433 -6.33 -24.21 -15.60
N GLN A 434 -6.57 -23.72 -14.38
CA GLN A 434 -7.83 -24.00 -13.70
C GLN A 434 -8.90 -23.08 -14.26
N GLN A 435 -9.87 -23.68 -14.95
CA GLN A 435 -11.05 -22.98 -15.40
C GLN A 435 -11.83 -22.46 -14.20
N LEU A 436 -12.24 -21.20 -14.27
CA LEU A 436 -13.09 -20.58 -13.27
C LEU A 436 -14.55 -20.95 -13.59
N PRO A 437 -15.23 -21.79 -12.78
CA PRO A 437 -16.53 -22.33 -13.14
C PRO A 437 -17.61 -21.26 -13.33
N TRP A 438 -17.53 -20.16 -12.56
CA TRP A 438 -18.42 -18.99 -12.68
C TRP A 438 -18.18 -18.14 -13.93
N LEU A 439 -17.19 -18.50 -14.76
CA LEU A 439 -16.85 -17.85 -16.03
C LEU A 439 -17.09 -18.77 -17.23
N ALA A 440 -17.79 -19.90 -17.04
CA ALA A 440 -18.09 -20.86 -18.11
C ALA A 440 -18.87 -20.21 -19.27
N GLY A 441 -18.45 -20.48 -20.51
CA GLY A 441 -19.06 -19.92 -21.74
C GLY A 441 -18.05 -19.76 -22.88
N SER A 442 -18.37 -18.93 -23.88
CA SER A 442 -17.52 -18.66 -25.06
C SER A 442 -16.31 -17.75 -24.81
N TYR A 443 -16.00 -17.45 -23.55
CA TYR A 443 -14.95 -16.49 -23.17
C TYR A 443 -13.77 -17.21 -22.51
N PRO A 444 -12.54 -16.67 -22.62
CA PRO A 444 -11.40 -17.19 -21.87
C PRO A 444 -11.73 -17.18 -20.37
N ASN A 445 -11.59 -18.35 -19.74
CA ASN A 445 -11.95 -18.63 -18.34
C ASN A 445 -10.75 -19.10 -17.50
N GLU A 446 -9.53 -18.98 -18.03
CA GLU A 446 -8.27 -19.33 -17.39
C GLU A 446 -7.46 -18.06 -17.07
N TRP A 447 -6.87 -17.99 -15.88
CA TRP A 447 -6.14 -16.80 -15.41
C TRP A 447 -5.03 -16.36 -16.36
N GLU A 448 -4.23 -17.30 -16.86
CA GLU A 448 -3.08 -16.98 -17.73
C GLU A 448 -3.47 -16.36 -19.08
N THR A 449 -4.70 -16.59 -19.51
CA THR A 449 -5.22 -16.10 -20.79
C THR A 449 -5.93 -14.77 -20.65
N MET A 450 -6.33 -14.36 -19.44
CA MET A 450 -7.04 -13.12 -19.19
C MET A 450 -6.10 -11.91 -19.12
N PRO A 451 -6.58 -10.69 -19.47
CA PRO A 451 -5.81 -9.46 -19.24
C PRO A 451 -5.85 -9.12 -17.75
N LEU A 452 -4.81 -9.51 -17.02
CA LEU A 452 -4.65 -9.21 -15.59
C LEU A 452 -3.82 -7.94 -15.42
N TYR A 453 -4.27 -7.06 -14.53
CA TYR A 453 -3.46 -5.92 -14.12
C TYR A 453 -2.26 -6.46 -13.37
N THR A 454 -1.06 -6.21 -13.90
CA THR A 454 0.20 -6.75 -13.39
C THR A 454 1.16 -5.60 -13.18
N GLU A 455 1.73 -5.51 -11.98
CA GLU A 455 2.91 -4.69 -11.72
C GLU A 455 4.08 -5.39 -12.44
N ILE A 456 4.59 -4.76 -13.49
CA ILE A 456 5.55 -5.36 -14.43
C ILE A 456 7.00 -5.25 -13.97
N CYS A 457 7.27 -4.48 -12.92
CA CYS A 457 8.62 -4.25 -12.42
C CYS A 457 9.08 -5.35 -11.46
N ILE A 458 8.15 -5.88 -10.65
CA ILE A 458 8.34 -7.01 -9.73
C ILE A 458 7.53 -8.26 -10.14
N GLY A 459 6.62 -8.15 -11.11
CA GLY A 459 5.89 -9.29 -11.68
C GLY A 459 4.68 -9.73 -10.84
N THR A 460 4.15 -8.86 -9.98
CA THR A 460 3.01 -9.16 -9.12
C THR A 460 1.69 -8.89 -9.83
N VAL A 461 0.73 -9.81 -9.72
CA VAL A 461 -0.68 -9.55 -10.07
C VAL A 461 -1.43 -9.22 -8.77
N PRO A 462 -1.70 -7.95 -8.41
CA PRO A 462 -2.37 -7.60 -7.16
C PRO A 462 -3.80 -8.16 -7.07
N VAL A 463 -4.34 -8.33 -5.86
CA VAL A 463 -5.76 -8.69 -5.68
C VAL A 463 -6.69 -7.56 -6.14
N MET A 464 -6.31 -6.31 -5.87
CA MET A 464 -7.08 -5.12 -6.19
C MET A 464 -6.18 -3.96 -6.67
N ILE A 465 -6.80 -2.97 -7.29
CA ILE A 465 -6.12 -1.79 -7.82
C ILE A 465 -6.68 -0.58 -7.10
N HIS A 466 -5.82 0.24 -6.50
CA HIS A 466 -6.20 1.50 -5.87
C HIS A 466 -5.90 2.68 -6.81
N HIS A 467 -6.95 3.20 -7.45
CA HIS A 467 -6.92 4.30 -8.42
C HIS A 467 -6.80 5.70 -7.77
N ASN A 468 -5.83 5.84 -6.86
CA ASN A 468 -5.55 7.06 -6.10
C ASN A 468 -4.63 8.07 -6.80
N SER A 469 -4.30 7.89 -8.08
CA SER A 469 -3.58 8.90 -8.85
C SER A 469 -4.30 10.26 -8.85
N VAL A 470 -3.53 11.33 -8.91
CA VAL A 470 -4.04 12.71 -9.07
C VAL A 470 -4.72 12.85 -10.44
N GLU A 471 -4.19 12.17 -11.45
CA GLU A 471 -4.74 12.13 -12.81
C GLU A 471 -5.92 11.14 -12.88
N LYS A 472 -7.11 11.62 -12.53
CA LYS A 472 -8.31 10.77 -12.40
C LYS A 472 -8.79 10.14 -13.72
N TYR A 473 -8.39 10.67 -14.88
CA TYR A 473 -8.81 10.14 -16.18
C TYR A 473 -8.26 8.73 -16.46
N HIS A 474 -7.07 8.39 -15.94
CA HIS A 474 -6.48 7.05 -16.10
C HIS A 474 -7.40 5.94 -15.60
N ARG A 475 -8.11 6.19 -14.49
CA ARG A 475 -9.10 5.25 -13.99
C ARG A 475 -10.18 5.01 -15.05
N GLU A 476 -10.71 6.05 -15.69
CA GLU A 476 -11.79 5.88 -16.66
C GLU A 476 -11.33 5.19 -17.95
N GLU A 477 -10.08 5.40 -18.37
CA GLU A 477 -9.47 4.74 -19.54
C GLU A 477 -9.15 3.25 -19.29
N GLN A 478 -8.87 2.86 -18.05
CA GLN A 478 -8.49 1.50 -17.69
C GLN A 478 -9.68 0.54 -17.57
N TRP A 479 -10.92 1.03 -17.38
CA TRP A 479 -12.08 0.17 -17.16
C TRP A 479 -12.29 -0.86 -18.28
N ASN A 480 -12.04 -0.46 -19.53
CA ASN A 480 -12.22 -1.33 -20.71
C ASN A 480 -11.08 -2.34 -20.91
N GLN A 481 -10.02 -2.28 -20.11
CA GLN A 481 -8.85 -3.17 -20.21
C GLN A 481 -8.97 -4.39 -19.27
N THR A 482 -9.91 -4.34 -18.33
CA THR A 482 -10.15 -5.37 -17.31
C THR A 482 -10.66 -6.67 -17.91
N TRP A 483 -10.40 -7.80 -17.25
CA TRP A 483 -10.83 -9.09 -17.76
C TRP A 483 -12.36 -9.24 -17.78
N TRP A 484 -13.10 -8.52 -16.94
CA TRP A 484 -14.57 -8.55 -16.93
C TRP A 484 -15.23 -7.64 -17.97
N HIS A 485 -14.47 -6.78 -18.65
CA HIS A 485 -15.02 -5.89 -19.68
C HIS A 485 -15.75 -6.68 -20.78
N GLY A 486 -16.92 -6.17 -21.21
CA GLY A 486 -17.82 -6.81 -22.17
C GLY A 486 -18.60 -8.03 -21.66
N ARG A 487 -18.40 -8.45 -20.40
CA ARG A 487 -19.12 -9.58 -19.79
C ARG A 487 -19.59 -9.37 -18.35
N SER A 488 -19.26 -8.24 -17.72
CA SER A 488 -19.66 -7.90 -16.36
C SER A 488 -21.16 -8.07 -16.07
N ARG A 489 -22.03 -7.74 -17.04
CA ARG A 489 -23.49 -7.90 -16.87
C ARG A 489 -23.88 -9.36 -16.69
N MET A 490 -23.41 -10.22 -17.60
CA MET A 490 -23.61 -11.66 -17.52
C MET A 490 -23.09 -12.21 -16.18
N LEU A 491 -21.88 -11.81 -15.77
CA LEU A 491 -21.28 -12.26 -14.51
C LEU A 491 -22.10 -11.84 -13.29
N LEU A 492 -22.62 -10.61 -13.28
CA LEU A 492 -23.48 -10.14 -12.21
C LEU A 492 -24.78 -10.96 -12.15
N GLU A 493 -25.39 -11.27 -13.30
CA GLU A 493 -26.60 -12.10 -13.36
C GLU A 493 -26.35 -13.55 -12.92
N GLU A 494 -25.19 -14.13 -13.22
CA GLU A 494 -24.83 -15.44 -12.68
C GLU A 494 -24.73 -15.40 -11.15
N ARG A 495 -24.10 -14.38 -10.57
CA ARG A 495 -24.08 -14.19 -9.11
C ARG A 495 -25.47 -13.97 -8.52
N ARG A 496 -26.36 -13.30 -9.26
CA ARG A 496 -27.76 -13.18 -8.87
C ARG A 496 -28.43 -14.56 -8.86
N LYS A 497 -28.25 -15.40 -9.87
CA LYS A 497 -28.81 -16.77 -9.89
C LYS A 497 -28.26 -17.65 -8.76
N GLU A 498 -27.00 -17.47 -8.40
CA GLU A 498 -26.35 -18.16 -7.27
C GLU A 498 -26.85 -17.69 -5.89
N GLY A 499 -27.68 -16.65 -5.82
CA GLY A 499 -28.24 -16.17 -4.56
C GLY A 499 -27.32 -15.23 -3.78
N ALA A 500 -26.42 -14.49 -4.46
CA ALA A 500 -25.53 -13.54 -3.79
C ALA A 500 -26.31 -12.54 -2.89
N PRO A 501 -26.07 -12.50 -1.57
CA PRO A 501 -26.89 -11.71 -0.64
C PRO A 501 -26.99 -10.23 -0.99
N GLN A 502 -25.88 -9.60 -1.43
CA GLN A 502 -25.87 -8.19 -1.83
C GLN A 502 -26.81 -7.84 -3.01
N LEU A 503 -27.26 -8.84 -3.78
CA LEU A 503 -28.19 -8.65 -4.92
C LEU A 503 -29.64 -8.99 -4.58
N HIS A 504 -29.90 -9.80 -3.54
CA HIS A 504 -31.24 -10.24 -3.15
C HIS A 504 -31.72 -9.60 -1.85
N GLU A 505 -30.88 -9.64 -0.83
CA GLU A 505 -31.17 -9.08 0.49
C GLU A 505 -30.82 -7.58 0.53
N GLY A 506 -29.85 -7.17 -0.29
CA GLY A 506 -29.31 -5.82 -0.34
C GLY A 506 -28.05 -5.67 0.50
N ILE A 507 -27.55 -4.44 0.58
CA ILE A 507 -26.28 -4.11 1.22
C ILE A 507 -26.57 -3.40 2.54
N PRO A 508 -26.10 -3.92 3.68
CA PRO A 508 -26.34 -3.32 4.99
C PRO A 508 -25.56 -2.02 5.16
N THR A 509 -26.09 -1.14 6.01
CA THR A 509 -25.43 0.08 6.47
C THR A 509 -25.07 0.01 7.96
N ASP A 510 -24.18 0.88 8.41
CA ASP A 510 -23.87 1.10 9.83
C ASP A 510 -25.07 1.57 10.67
N LYS A 511 -26.14 2.06 10.02
CA LYS A 511 -27.39 2.49 10.67
C LYS A 511 -28.44 1.37 10.78
N GLY A 512 -28.08 0.14 10.39
CA GLY A 512 -28.99 -1.01 10.42
C GLY A 512 -30.04 -1.01 9.31
N SER A 513 -30.01 -0.03 8.39
CA SER A 513 -30.79 -0.07 7.16
C SER A 513 -30.11 -0.98 6.14
N VAL A 514 -30.87 -1.42 5.15
CA VAL A 514 -30.37 -2.18 4.01
C VAL A 514 -30.77 -1.45 2.74
N VAL A 515 -29.83 -1.30 1.81
CA VAL A 515 -30.05 -0.59 0.53
C VAL A 515 -29.93 -1.58 -0.61
N LEU A 516 -30.92 -1.61 -1.51
CA LEU A 516 -30.92 -2.55 -2.64
C LEU A 516 -29.89 -2.15 -3.70
N TRP A 517 -29.43 -3.15 -4.46
CA TRP A 517 -28.51 -2.93 -5.57
C TRP A 517 -29.06 -1.90 -6.57
N GLU A 518 -30.35 -1.98 -6.89
CA GLU A 518 -30.99 -1.12 -7.89
C GLU A 518 -31.10 0.35 -7.42
N ASP A 519 -31.12 0.57 -6.10
CA ASP A 519 -31.12 1.92 -5.50
C ASP A 519 -29.71 2.51 -5.47
N LEU A 520 -28.71 1.69 -5.15
CA LEU A 520 -27.30 2.08 -5.18
C LEU A 520 -26.81 2.31 -6.62
N CYS A 521 -27.13 1.39 -7.52
CA CYS A 521 -26.61 1.30 -8.88
C CYS A 521 -27.75 1.30 -9.91
N PRO A 522 -28.49 2.42 -10.03
CA PRO A 522 -29.68 2.50 -10.86
C PRO A 522 -29.35 2.39 -12.35
N LYS A 523 -30.36 2.01 -13.15
CA LYS A 523 -30.28 1.81 -14.62
C LYS A 523 -29.51 2.89 -15.37
N LYS A 524 -29.60 4.15 -14.96
CA LYS A 524 -28.87 5.27 -15.57
C LYS A 524 -27.34 5.13 -15.53
N MET A 525 -26.80 4.38 -14.56
CA MET A 525 -25.36 4.11 -14.43
C MET A 525 -24.91 2.89 -15.24
N GLU A 526 -25.85 2.04 -15.69
CA GLU A 526 -25.51 0.79 -16.38
C GLU A 526 -24.71 1.00 -17.67
N LYS A 527 -24.96 2.10 -18.40
CA LYS A 527 -24.21 2.42 -19.62
C LYS A 527 -22.70 2.55 -19.34
N GLU A 528 -22.35 3.06 -18.18
CA GLU A 528 -20.97 3.27 -17.76
C GLU A 528 -20.41 2.06 -16.99
N LEU A 529 -21.26 1.35 -16.24
CA LEU A 529 -20.87 0.17 -15.48
C LEU A 529 -20.62 -1.05 -16.39
N PHE A 530 -21.46 -1.21 -17.41
CA PHE A 530 -21.46 -2.32 -18.38
C PHE A 530 -21.14 -1.80 -19.78
N ARG A 531 -20.00 -1.10 -19.94
CA ARG A 531 -19.54 -0.65 -21.27
C ARG A 531 -19.41 -1.86 -22.20
N GLU A 532 -20.15 -1.82 -23.30
CA GLU A 532 -20.06 -2.82 -24.36
C GLU A 532 -18.75 -2.64 -25.14
N PRO A 533 -18.16 -3.72 -25.68
CA PRO A 533 -17.02 -3.59 -26.58
C PRO A 533 -17.43 -2.76 -27.80
N GLU A 534 -16.61 -1.78 -28.19
CA GLU A 534 -16.88 -1.07 -29.44
C GLU A 534 -16.86 -2.07 -30.61
N PRO A 535 -17.82 -1.98 -31.55
CA PRO A 535 -17.79 -2.82 -32.73
C PRO A 535 -16.50 -2.54 -33.48
N LYS A 536 -15.65 -3.58 -33.64
CA LYS A 536 -14.44 -3.49 -34.45
C LYS A 536 -14.83 -2.92 -35.80
N LYS A 537 -14.29 -1.74 -36.17
CA LYS A 537 -14.37 -1.27 -37.55
C LYS A 537 -13.78 -2.36 -38.41
N VAL A 538 -14.62 -2.98 -39.23
CA VAL A 538 -14.18 -3.92 -40.25
C VAL A 538 -13.37 -3.10 -41.24
N GLU A 539 -12.05 -3.11 -41.13
CA GLU A 539 -11.18 -2.69 -42.22
C GLU A 539 -11.45 -3.64 -43.37
N ALA A 540 -12.24 -3.16 -44.34
CA ALA A 540 -12.44 -3.86 -45.59
C ALA A 540 -11.06 -4.02 -46.23
N LEU A 541 -10.54 -5.25 -46.26
CA LEU A 541 -9.47 -5.63 -47.16
C LEU A 541 -9.94 -5.33 -48.59
N GLN A 542 -9.54 -4.19 -49.13
CA GLN A 542 -9.55 -3.99 -50.57
C GLN A 542 -8.44 -4.87 -51.15
N THR A 543 -8.86 -5.99 -51.74
CA THR A 543 -8.03 -6.78 -52.64
C THR A 543 -7.72 -5.93 -53.87
N GLU A 544 -6.50 -5.39 -53.95
CA GLU A 544 -5.98 -4.79 -55.17
C GLU A 544 -5.61 -5.90 -56.17
N SER A 545 -6.42 -6.05 -57.20
CA SER A 545 -6.06 -6.78 -58.41
C SER A 545 -5.07 -5.93 -59.22
N LYS A 546 -3.82 -6.42 -59.33
CA LYS A 546 -2.81 -5.91 -60.27
C LYS A 546 -3.37 -5.93 -61.70
N ILE A 547 -3.48 -4.76 -62.33
CA ILE A 547 -3.44 -4.60 -63.79
C ILE A 547 -2.29 -3.65 -64.12
N THR A 548 -1.50 -4.10 -65.08
CA THR A 548 -0.22 -3.57 -65.54
C THR A 548 -0.33 -2.28 -66.34
N ASP A 549 0.75 -1.51 -66.19
CA ASP A 549 1.17 -0.25 -66.82
C ASP A 549 0.96 -0.16 -68.35
N ALA A 550 0.52 1.02 -68.84
CA ALA A 550 0.96 1.64 -70.09
C ALA A 550 0.35 3.04 -70.33
N THR A 551 1.24 4.03 -70.50
CA THR A 551 1.15 5.27 -71.34
C THR A 551 0.36 6.51 -70.84
N LYS A 552 1.13 7.55 -70.48
CA LYS A 552 0.81 9.01 -70.57
C LYS A 552 0.64 9.44 -72.06
N PRO A 553 0.04 10.61 -72.44
CA PRO A 553 0.15 11.91 -71.76
C PRO A 553 -1.07 12.86 -71.82
N GLY A 554 -1.04 13.96 -71.06
CA GLY A 554 -1.82 15.17 -71.38
C GLY A 554 -2.45 15.94 -70.22
N ALA A 555 -1.68 16.90 -69.70
CA ALA A 555 -2.09 18.27 -69.34
C ALA A 555 -3.17 18.60 -68.28
N VAL A 556 -2.83 19.68 -67.55
CA VAL A 556 -3.64 20.66 -66.80
C VAL A 556 -3.94 20.32 -65.33
N GLN A 557 -3.13 20.92 -64.44
CA GLN A 557 -3.48 21.19 -63.05
C GLN A 557 -4.42 22.39 -62.98
N PRO A 558 -5.43 22.37 -62.09
CA PRO A 558 -5.89 23.56 -61.41
C PRO A 558 -5.45 23.55 -59.95
N GLU A 559 -4.93 24.70 -59.56
CA GLU A 559 -4.45 25.13 -58.26
C GLU A 559 -5.54 25.03 -57.18
N ILE A 560 -5.36 24.16 -56.17
CA ILE A 560 -6.16 24.17 -54.95
C ILE A 560 -5.29 24.77 -53.84
N LYS A 561 -5.73 25.92 -53.33
CA LYS A 561 -5.16 26.63 -52.19
C LYS A 561 -5.08 25.71 -50.96
N VAL A 562 -3.86 25.54 -50.46
CA VAL A 562 -3.57 24.96 -49.13
C VAL A 562 -3.81 26.06 -48.08
N PRO A 563 -4.66 25.85 -47.06
CA PRO A 563 -4.64 26.71 -45.88
C PRO A 563 -3.39 26.40 -45.03
N GLU A 564 -2.68 27.44 -44.60
CA GLU A 564 -1.53 27.33 -43.71
C GLU A 564 -1.89 26.63 -42.39
N PRO A 565 -0.94 25.88 -41.79
CA PRO A 565 -1.13 25.27 -40.48
C PRO A 565 -1.13 26.35 -39.39
N ILE A 566 -2.25 26.46 -38.67
CA ILE A 566 -2.36 27.27 -37.45
C ILE A 566 -1.41 26.68 -36.41
N LYS A 567 -0.38 27.45 -36.04
CA LYS A 567 0.47 27.18 -34.87
C LYS A 567 -0.39 27.29 -33.60
N PRO A 568 -0.30 26.34 -32.65
CA PRO A 568 -0.85 26.57 -31.33
C PRO A 568 0.02 27.60 -30.60
N GLU A 569 -0.59 28.71 -30.17
CA GLU A 569 0.01 29.62 -29.19
C GLU A 569 0.00 28.97 -27.78
N PRO A 570 0.97 29.32 -26.92
CA PRO A 570 1.11 28.75 -25.59
C PRO A 570 -0.02 29.24 -24.67
N ILE A 571 -0.75 28.31 -24.07
CA ILE A 571 -1.71 28.60 -22.99
C ILE A 571 -0.90 28.88 -21.73
N ILE A 572 -0.79 30.16 -21.38
CA ILE A 572 -0.37 30.62 -20.05
C ILE A 572 -1.55 30.34 -19.11
N SER A 573 -1.36 29.43 -18.15
CA SER A 573 -2.31 29.22 -17.06
C SER A 573 -2.26 30.41 -16.11
N GLU A 574 -3.29 31.26 -16.16
CA GLU A 574 -3.55 32.29 -15.16
C GLU A 574 -3.76 31.64 -13.79
N VAL A 575 -2.93 32.05 -12.84
CA VAL A 575 -3.09 31.79 -11.41
C VAL A 575 -4.33 32.55 -10.94
N VAL A 576 -5.40 31.83 -10.60
CA VAL A 576 -6.56 32.41 -9.93
C VAL A 576 -6.16 32.72 -8.48
N GLN A 577 -5.88 33.99 -8.19
CA GLN A 577 -5.85 34.51 -6.82
C GLN A 577 -7.28 34.55 -6.27
N PRO A 578 -7.54 34.12 -5.01
CA PRO A 578 -8.83 34.36 -4.39
C PRO A 578 -9.01 35.85 -4.06
N GLU A 579 -10.16 36.39 -4.45
CA GLU A 579 -10.58 37.77 -4.17
C GLU A 579 -10.58 38.09 -2.67
N ALA A 580 -10.00 39.23 -2.32
CA ALA A 580 -10.02 39.79 -0.98
C ALA A 580 -11.45 40.16 -0.55
N ILE A 581 -11.92 39.54 0.54
CA ILE A 581 -13.10 40.00 1.25
C ILE A 581 -12.75 41.34 1.93
N LYS A 582 -13.35 42.42 1.45
CA LYS A 582 -13.34 43.73 2.13
C LYS A 582 -14.08 43.60 3.45
N HIS A 583 -13.37 43.75 4.56
CA HIS A 583 -13.99 44.05 5.85
C HIS A 583 -14.46 45.51 5.86
N GLU A 584 -15.78 45.72 5.88
CA GLU A 584 -16.35 47.00 6.29
C GLU A 584 -16.06 47.21 7.79
N GLY A 585 -15.55 48.40 8.10
CA GLY A 585 -15.07 48.75 9.43
C GLY A 585 -16.21 48.90 10.44
N ILE A 586 -16.00 48.31 11.61
CA ILE A 586 -16.69 48.70 12.85
C ILE A 586 -15.66 49.48 13.68
N LYS A 587 -15.99 50.74 13.99
CA LYS A 587 -15.19 51.62 14.86
C LYS A 587 -15.14 51.05 16.29
N PRO A 588 -14.01 51.19 17.02
CA PRO A 588 -13.98 50.91 18.45
C PRO A 588 -14.62 52.06 19.23
N GLU A 589 -15.49 51.73 20.17
CA GLU A 589 -16.01 52.65 21.19
C GLU A 589 -15.16 52.49 22.45
N ASP A 590 -14.65 53.63 22.93
CA ASP A 590 -13.78 53.77 24.09
C ASP A 590 -14.45 53.27 25.37
N THR A 591 -13.73 52.48 26.17
CA THR A 591 -13.86 52.51 27.64
C THR A 591 -12.62 51.86 28.28
N ALA A 592 -11.78 52.70 28.88
CA ALA A 592 -10.71 52.30 29.77
C ALA A 592 -11.26 51.67 31.06
N PRO A 593 -10.42 50.91 31.80
CA PRO A 593 -10.27 51.27 33.20
C PRO A 593 -8.81 51.35 33.66
N GLU A 594 -8.64 52.31 34.57
CA GLU A 594 -7.42 52.71 35.24
C GLU A 594 -6.73 51.58 36.02
N ALA A 595 -5.41 51.63 36.01
CA ALA A 595 -4.57 50.95 36.98
C ALA A 595 -4.74 51.57 38.38
N LYS A 596 -4.91 50.73 39.40
CA LYS A 596 -4.52 51.06 40.78
C LYS A 596 -3.66 49.94 41.35
N ALA A 597 -2.48 50.36 41.81
CA ALA A 597 -1.53 49.62 42.61
C ALA A 597 -1.91 49.67 44.12
N LEU A 598 -1.12 48.93 44.92
CA LEU A 598 -1.08 48.77 46.38
C LEU A 598 -2.06 47.70 46.92
N GLU A 599 -1.72 46.81 47.87
CA GLU A 599 -0.60 46.80 48.82
C GLU A 599 -0.39 45.40 49.42
N VAL A 600 0.78 45.27 50.04
CA VAL A 600 1.32 44.17 50.86
C VAL A 600 0.41 43.78 52.05
N LYS A 601 0.13 42.49 52.20
CA LYS A 601 0.43 41.69 53.42
C LYS A 601 0.23 40.20 53.19
#